data_AF-A0A832KCU0-F1
#
_entry.id   AF-A0A832KCU0-F1
#
_cell.length_a   1.000
_cell.length_b   1.000
_cell.length_c   1.000
_cell.angle_alpha   90.00
_cell.angle_beta   90.00
_cell.angle_gamma   90.00
#
_symmetry.space_group_name_H-M   'P 1'
#
loop_
_entity.id
_entity.type
_entity.pdbx_description
1 polymer ?
#
loop_
_entity_poly.entity_id
_entity_poly.type
_entity_poly.pdbx_seq_one_letter_code
_entity_poly.pdbx_strand_id
1 'polypeptide(L)'
;MDTEKKLKILGQQAKFDACGCPAILDKKWLHPSLSSVYPFVYTAIGEGGRSVRLFKTLQMNACRNNCRYCANRRDRDFFRTWFTPEELARIFMEYYRRRLADGFFLSSAIVKNSEWTQEKILETLKILRERYGYRGYVHTKIMPGISGKLVQEISRYSDRISVNLEGINQKYLSILAPDKNFDILLATLKEISYLNTEKPLKAGVTTQIVVGASGEKDSEILKLSRELYKNLHLWRVYYSRFDPVPDTPLQHQAPCTHLREVRLYQADFLLRKYGFEPDDFVFNENGNLPEGIDPKLAWAMMHPEFFPVEINTAPFEKLLRVPGVGRISATRIVEIRRQTKFLDMEQLKKIGVRTGKARGYITLNGRFYGTGTGRPVANLIQACRPEEKIPFQPFLWEEI
;
A
#
# COMPACT_ATOMS: atom_id res chain seq x y z
N MET A 1 13.22 -32.34 -4.24
CA MET A 1 13.96 -31.09 -3.96
C MET A 1 13.78 -30.75 -2.50
N ASP A 2 14.83 -30.28 -1.84
CA ASP A 2 14.78 -29.84 -0.45
C ASP A 2 13.74 -28.72 -0.22
N THR A 3 13.08 -28.76 0.93
CA THR A 3 12.02 -27.82 1.33
C THR A 3 12.53 -26.39 1.41
N GLU A 4 13.73 -26.19 1.95
CA GLU A 4 14.30 -24.85 2.12
C GLU A 4 14.62 -24.22 0.76
N LYS A 5 15.09 -25.03 -0.20
CA LYS A 5 15.32 -24.59 -1.58
C LYS A 5 14.01 -24.16 -2.27
N LYS A 6 12.92 -24.93 -2.10
CA LYS A 6 11.58 -24.52 -2.61
C LYS A 6 11.18 -23.16 -2.03
N LEU A 7 11.33 -23.01 -0.72
CA LEU A 7 10.90 -21.82 0.01
C LEU A 7 11.70 -20.58 -0.37
N LYS A 8 13.02 -20.72 -0.58
CA LYS A 8 13.86 -19.64 -1.12
C LYS A 8 13.36 -19.16 -2.48
N ILE A 9 13.09 -20.08 -3.41
CA ILE A 9 12.60 -19.73 -4.77
C ILE A 9 11.22 -19.06 -4.71
N LEU A 10 10.26 -19.72 -4.07
CA LEU A 10 8.86 -19.26 -4.05
C LEU A 10 8.67 -18.00 -3.20
N GLY A 11 9.45 -17.84 -2.12
CA GLY A 11 9.48 -16.63 -1.31
C GLY A 11 10.08 -15.42 -2.03
N GLN A 12 11.18 -15.64 -2.76
CA GLN A 12 11.83 -14.58 -3.52
C GLN A 12 10.94 -14.09 -4.69
N GLN A 13 10.12 -14.98 -5.27
CA GLN A 13 9.12 -14.60 -6.27
C GLN A 13 7.86 -13.97 -5.67
N ALA A 14 7.50 -14.30 -4.42
CA ALA A 14 6.40 -13.64 -3.74
C ALA A 14 6.67 -12.16 -3.44
N LYS A 15 7.92 -11.68 -3.53
CA LYS A 15 8.28 -10.26 -3.29
C LYS A 15 7.46 -9.27 -4.13
N PHE A 16 7.04 -9.67 -5.34
CA PHE A 16 6.26 -8.83 -6.26
C PHE A 16 4.79 -8.63 -5.83
N ASP A 17 4.29 -9.43 -4.87
CA ASP A 17 2.97 -9.21 -4.28
C ASP A 17 3.07 -8.21 -3.12
N ALA A 18 2.46 -7.04 -3.23
CA ALA A 18 2.50 -6.04 -2.16
C ALA A 18 1.63 -6.47 -0.96
N CYS A 19 2.19 -6.36 0.24
CA CYS A 19 1.51 -6.70 1.51
C CYS A 19 1.87 -5.75 2.65
N GLY A 20 2.65 -4.70 2.40
CA GLY A 20 3.27 -3.84 3.42
C GLY A 20 3.71 -2.47 2.88
N CYS A 21 4.66 -1.84 3.55
CA CYS A 21 5.20 -0.53 3.16
C CYS A 21 6.02 -0.58 1.85
N PRO A 22 6.15 0.55 1.14
CA PRO A 22 7.10 0.69 0.02
C PRO A 22 8.51 0.23 0.41
N ALA A 23 9.21 -0.39 -0.52
CA ALA A 23 10.53 -0.99 -0.29
C ALA A 23 11.58 0.00 0.29
N ILE A 24 11.44 1.30 -0.01
CA ILE A 24 12.36 2.34 0.51
C ILE A 24 12.18 2.60 2.01
N LEU A 25 10.99 2.32 2.54
CA LEU A 25 10.65 2.48 3.96
C LEU A 25 10.90 1.19 4.75
N ASP A 26 10.98 0.06 4.06
CA ASP A 26 11.28 -1.27 4.59
C ASP A 26 12.63 -1.25 5.35
N LYS A 27 13.67 -0.64 4.77
CA LYS A 27 15.03 -0.61 5.35
C LYS A 27 15.16 0.06 6.72
N LYS A 28 14.21 0.87 7.17
CA LYS A 28 14.29 1.61 8.45
C LYS A 28 13.54 0.96 9.62
N TRP A 29 12.59 0.08 9.35
CA TRP A 29 11.73 -0.56 10.37
C TRP A 29 11.98 -2.06 10.52
N LEU A 30 12.69 -2.67 9.58
CA LEU A 30 13.15 -4.04 9.72
C LEU A 30 14.27 -4.13 10.74
N HIS A 31 14.15 -5.07 11.68
CA HIS A 31 15.32 -5.74 12.23
C HIS A 31 16.04 -6.39 11.03
N PRO A 32 17.20 -5.88 10.58
CA PRO A 32 17.83 -6.32 9.34
C PRO A 32 18.23 -7.80 9.38
N SER A 33 18.24 -8.43 10.56
CA SER A 33 18.76 -9.78 10.80
C SER A 33 17.82 -10.90 10.36
N LEU A 34 16.49 -10.72 10.34
CA LEU A 34 15.55 -11.82 10.09
C LEU A 34 15.18 -11.98 8.62
N SER A 35 14.91 -10.89 7.91
CA SER A 35 14.57 -10.91 6.48
C SER A 35 15.79 -11.18 5.58
N SER A 36 17.00 -10.82 6.05
CA SER A 36 18.26 -11.16 5.36
C SER A 36 18.55 -12.65 5.42
N VAL A 37 18.16 -13.32 6.52
CA VAL A 37 18.31 -14.76 6.70
C VAL A 37 17.15 -15.53 6.04
N TYR A 38 15.92 -15.00 6.14
CA TYR A 38 14.71 -15.60 5.61
C TYR A 38 13.99 -14.65 4.62
N PRO A 39 14.28 -14.73 3.31
CA PRO A 39 13.72 -13.82 2.29
C PRO A 39 12.21 -13.96 2.06
N PHE A 40 11.58 -14.92 2.72
CA PHE A 40 10.15 -15.22 2.72
C PHE A 40 9.46 -14.79 4.02
N VAL A 41 10.17 -14.18 4.98
CA VAL A 41 9.57 -13.59 6.18
C VAL A 41 9.64 -12.07 6.05
N TYR A 42 8.48 -11.45 5.87
CA TYR A 42 8.33 -10.01 5.64
C TYR A 42 7.82 -9.35 6.90
N THR A 43 8.37 -8.18 7.23
CA THR A 43 7.82 -7.37 8.31
C THR A 43 6.72 -6.48 7.76
N ALA A 44 5.50 -6.66 8.27
CA ALA A 44 4.40 -5.75 8.08
C ALA A 44 4.16 -4.96 9.38
N ILE A 45 3.55 -3.79 9.26
CA ILE A 45 3.03 -3.05 10.41
C ILE A 45 1.54 -3.36 10.46
N GLY A 46 1.09 -3.89 11.59
CA GLY A 46 -0.32 -4.10 11.89
C GLY A 46 -0.87 -2.99 12.79
N GLU A 47 -2.11 -3.20 13.22
CA GLU A 47 -2.88 -2.24 14.01
C GLU A 47 -2.12 -1.75 15.26
N GLY A 48 -2.18 -0.44 15.51
CA GLY A 48 -1.46 0.21 16.61
C GLY A 48 0.06 0.25 16.45
N GLY A 49 0.57 0.05 15.23
CA GLY A 49 2.00 0.18 14.93
C GLY A 49 2.84 -1.05 15.25
N ARG A 50 2.21 -2.17 15.62
CA ARG A 50 2.94 -3.40 15.98
C ARG A 50 3.54 -4.05 14.75
N SER A 51 4.81 -4.43 14.86
CA SER A 51 5.50 -5.22 13.83
C SER A 51 4.98 -6.66 13.83
N VAL A 52 4.60 -7.15 12.65
CA VAL A 52 4.08 -8.50 12.41
C VAL A 52 4.96 -9.17 11.37
N ARG A 53 5.42 -10.40 11.64
CA ARG A 53 6.22 -11.18 10.69
C ARG A 53 5.30 -12.04 9.84
N LEU A 54 5.16 -11.70 8.58
CA LEU A 54 4.37 -12.45 7.61
C LEU A 54 5.27 -13.46 6.89
N PHE A 55 4.97 -14.74 7.05
CA PHE A 55 5.45 -15.77 6.15
C PHE A 55 4.79 -15.54 4.80
N LYS A 56 5.56 -15.28 3.75
CA LYS A 56 5.06 -14.87 2.44
C LYS A 56 5.72 -15.73 1.38
N THR A 57 4.91 -16.55 0.74
CA THR A 57 5.38 -17.43 -0.33
C THR A 57 4.29 -17.64 -1.37
N LEU A 58 4.72 -17.98 -2.58
CA LEU A 58 3.85 -18.63 -3.54
C LEU A 58 3.67 -20.10 -3.14
N GLN A 59 2.47 -20.65 -3.38
CA GLN A 59 2.26 -22.10 -3.34
C GLN A 59 2.87 -22.77 -4.58
N MET A 60 2.75 -22.11 -5.74
CA MET A 60 3.27 -22.58 -7.03
C MET A 60 3.77 -21.38 -7.84
N ASN A 61 4.84 -21.55 -8.62
CA ASN A 61 5.36 -20.49 -9.51
C ASN A 61 5.21 -20.81 -11.01
N ALA A 62 4.64 -21.96 -11.35
CA ALA A 62 4.28 -22.27 -12.72
C ALA A 62 3.02 -21.50 -13.11
N CYS A 63 3.13 -20.56 -14.05
CA CYS A 63 1.99 -19.77 -14.52
C CYS A 63 1.65 -20.11 -15.96
N ARG A 64 0.36 -20.29 -16.27
CA ARG A 64 -0.16 -20.35 -17.63
C ARG A 64 -0.25 -18.99 -18.30
N ASN A 65 -0.22 -17.90 -17.54
CA ASN A 65 -0.32 -16.55 -18.09
C ASN A 65 1.06 -15.99 -18.42
N ASN A 66 1.07 -15.01 -19.31
CA ASN A 66 2.25 -14.43 -19.90
C ASN A 66 2.36 -12.93 -19.65
N CYS A 67 2.05 -12.50 -18.42
CA CYS A 67 2.19 -11.09 -18.02
C CYS A 67 3.62 -10.61 -18.32
N ARG A 68 3.73 -9.53 -19.09
CA ARG A 68 4.96 -9.02 -19.71
C ARG A 68 5.99 -8.51 -18.70
N TYR A 69 5.56 -8.19 -17.48
CA TYR A 69 6.42 -7.74 -16.39
C TYR A 69 6.75 -8.85 -15.36
N CYS A 70 6.09 -10.00 -15.43
CA CYS A 70 6.05 -10.95 -14.33
C CYS A 70 7.19 -11.97 -14.38
N ALA A 71 7.89 -12.17 -13.26
CA ALA A 71 8.92 -13.19 -13.10
C ALA A 71 8.44 -14.64 -13.27
N ASN A 72 7.13 -14.87 -13.15
CA ASN A 72 6.51 -16.20 -13.20
C ASN A 72 5.86 -16.52 -14.55
N ARG A 73 5.97 -15.63 -15.55
CA ARG A 73 5.34 -15.79 -16.86
C ARG A 73 5.68 -17.12 -17.55
N ARG A 74 4.77 -17.62 -18.38
CA ARG A 74 4.89 -18.97 -18.97
C ARG A 74 6.14 -19.15 -19.84
N ASP A 75 6.54 -18.15 -20.64
CA ASP A 75 7.67 -18.31 -21.57
C ASP A 75 9.02 -17.89 -20.98
N ARG A 76 9.08 -17.54 -19.69
CA ARG A 76 10.36 -17.27 -19.03
C ARG A 76 10.97 -18.60 -18.60
N ASP A 77 12.24 -18.80 -18.92
CA ASP A 77 12.99 -19.99 -18.48
C ASP A 77 13.50 -19.77 -17.05
N PHE A 78 12.93 -20.51 -16.11
CA PHE A 78 13.34 -20.52 -14.71
C PHE A 78 12.85 -21.80 -14.03
N PHE A 79 13.43 -22.10 -12.87
CA PHE A 79 13.06 -23.29 -12.12
C PHE A 79 11.62 -23.22 -11.58
N ARG A 80 10.76 -24.11 -12.08
CA ARG A 80 9.36 -24.23 -11.64
C ARG A 80 9.24 -25.24 -10.50
N THR A 81 8.56 -24.84 -9.43
CA THR A 81 8.34 -25.66 -8.24
C THR A 81 7.02 -25.32 -7.56
N TRP A 82 6.56 -26.22 -6.70
CA TRP A 82 5.34 -26.09 -5.93
C TRP A 82 5.45 -26.78 -4.58
N PHE A 83 4.56 -26.39 -3.67
CA PHE A 83 4.22 -27.11 -2.46
C PHE A 83 2.88 -27.81 -2.61
N THR A 84 2.74 -29.01 -2.06
CA THR A 84 1.39 -29.56 -1.80
C THR A 84 0.73 -28.78 -0.67
N PRO A 85 -0.61 -28.81 -0.56
CA PRO A 85 -1.31 -28.14 0.53
C PRO A 85 -0.81 -28.54 1.92
N GLU A 86 -0.60 -29.84 2.17
CA GLU A 86 -0.06 -30.39 3.40
C GLU A 86 1.38 -29.93 3.67
N GLU A 87 2.23 -29.96 2.64
CA GLU A 87 3.63 -29.55 2.73
C GLU A 87 3.72 -28.08 3.16
N LEU A 88 2.97 -27.20 2.49
CA LEU A 88 2.97 -25.77 2.78
C LEU A 88 2.41 -25.45 4.18
N ALA A 89 1.28 -26.07 4.55
CA ALA A 89 0.68 -25.86 5.86
C ALA A 89 1.62 -26.31 6.99
N ARG A 90 2.26 -27.49 6.83
CA ARG A 90 3.26 -27.99 7.80
C ARG A 90 4.43 -27.02 7.97
N ILE A 91 5.03 -26.57 6.86
CA ILE A 91 6.18 -25.66 6.89
C ILE A 91 5.81 -24.35 7.57
N PHE A 92 4.68 -23.74 7.19
CA PHE A 92 4.24 -22.50 7.86
C PHE A 92 4.11 -22.71 9.38
N MET A 93 3.50 -23.82 9.80
CA MET A 93 3.34 -24.13 11.23
C MET A 93 4.67 -24.35 11.96
N GLU A 94 5.70 -24.87 11.29
CA GLU A 94 7.05 -24.95 11.86
C GLU A 94 7.64 -23.57 12.14
N TYR A 95 7.53 -22.63 11.20
CA TYR A 95 8.00 -21.25 11.39
C TYR A 95 7.16 -20.51 12.45
N TYR A 96 5.85 -20.75 12.49
CA TYR A 96 4.97 -20.19 13.51
C TYR A 96 5.32 -20.69 14.92
N ARG A 97 5.48 -22.01 15.12
CA ARG A 97 5.83 -22.59 16.43
C ARG A 97 7.21 -22.15 16.93
N ARG A 98 8.15 -21.94 16.02
CA ARG A 98 9.49 -21.39 16.31
C ARG A 98 9.48 -19.87 16.54
N ARG A 99 8.31 -19.23 16.50
CA ARG A 99 8.14 -17.77 16.58
C ARG A 99 9.01 -17.04 15.57
N LEU A 100 9.11 -17.55 14.35
CA LEU A 100 9.77 -16.90 13.21
C LEU A 100 8.77 -16.20 12.29
N ALA A 101 7.51 -16.61 12.33
CA ALA A 101 6.39 -15.96 11.65
C ALA A 101 5.19 -15.85 12.59
N ASP A 102 4.41 -14.79 12.42
CA ASP A 102 3.19 -14.49 13.19
C ASP A 102 1.93 -14.66 12.32
N GLY A 103 2.04 -14.31 11.03
CA GLY A 103 0.97 -14.36 10.04
C GLY A 103 1.38 -15.05 8.74
N PHE A 104 0.39 -15.41 7.92
CA PHE A 104 0.61 -16.03 6.60
C PHE A 104 0.06 -15.15 5.48
N PHE A 105 0.88 -14.87 4.47
CA PHE A 105 0.48 -14.33 3.19
C PHE A 105 0.61 -15.42 2.12
N LEU A 106 -0.53 -15.87 1.61
CA LEU A 106 -0.62 -16.99 0.66
C LEU A 106 -1.08 -16.49 -0.70
N SER A 107 -0.26 -16.77 -1.71
CA SER A 107 -0.50 -16.47 -3.12
C SER A 107 -0.04 -17.63 -3.99
N SER A 108 -0.31 -17.59 -5.28
CA SER A 108 0.15 -18.60 -6.23
C SER A 108 0.17 -18.04 -7.64
N ALA A 109 1.03 -18.60 -8.49
CA ALA A 109 0.81 -18.56 -9.93
C ALA A 109 -0.40 -19.42 -10.33
N ILE A 110 -1.00 -19.11 -11.48
CA ILE A 110 -2.16 -19.83 -12.03
C ILE A 110 -1.62 -20.99 -12.87
N VAL A 111 -1.77 -22.24 -12.44
CA VAL A 111 -1.21 -23.39 -13.16
C VAL A 111 -2.18 -23.89 -14.23
N LYS A 112 -3.26 -24.56 -13.82
CA LYS A 112 -4.24 -25.15 -14.75
C LYS A 112 -5.29 -24.13 -15.15
N ASN A 113 -5.98 -23.57 -14.17
CA ASN A 113 -6.93 -22.47 -14.30
C ASN A 113 -7.10 -21.81 -12.92
N SER A 114 -7.79 -20.68 -12.87
CA SER A 114 -8.00 -19.93 -11.62
C SER A 114 -8.71 -20.76 -10.54
N GLU A 115 -9.77 -21.48 -10.90
CA GLU A 115 -10.58 -22.29 -9.96
C GLU A 115 -9.71 -23.36 -9.28
N TRP A 116 -9.03 -24.18 -10.07
CA TRP A 116 -8.19 -25.26 -9.58
C TRP A 116 -7.02 -24.76 -8.72
N THR A 117 -6.37 -23.67 -9.14
CA THR A 117 -5.30 -23.06 -8.32
C THR A 117 -5.85 -22.56 -6.99
N GLN A 118 -7.05 -21.98 -7.01
CA GLN A 118 -7.66 -21.45 -5.80
C GLN A 118 -8.17 -22.58 -4.87
N GLU A 119 -8.66 -23.69 -5.40
CA GLU A 119 -8.98 -24.89 -4.61
C GLU A 119 -7.76 -25.39 -3.82
N LYS A 120 -6.57 -25.39 -4.43
CA LYS A 120 -5.32 -25.76 -3.73
C LYS A 120 -4.91 -24.78 -2.64
N ILE A 121 -5.18 -23.50 -2.82
CA ILE A 121 -5.03 -22.50 -1.76
C ILE A 121 -6.02 -22.80 -0.63
N LEU A 122 -7.29 -23.06 -0.95
CA LEU A 122 -8.31 -23.38 0.04
C LEU A 122 -8.00 -24.65 0.84
N GLU A 123 -7.49 -25.70 0.19
CA GLU A 123 -7.02 -26.93 0.85
C GLU A 123 -5.94 -26.60 1.91
N THR A 124 -4.97 -25.74 1.58
CA THR A 124 -3.96 -25.28 2.55
C THR A 124 -4.60 -24.54 3.72
N LEU A 125 -5.55 -23.63 3.44
CA LEU A 125 -6.25 -22.86 4.47
C LEU A 125 -7.05 -23.77 5.42
N LYS A 126 -7.77 -24.76 4.90
CA LYS A 126 -8.51 -25.74 5.70
C LYS A 126 -7.58 -26.53 6.61
N ILE A 127 -6.45 -27.03 6.09
CA ILE A 127 -5.46 -27.75 6.90
C ILE A 127 -4.94 -26.86 8.04
N LEU A 128 -4.65 -25.58 7.76
CA LEU A 128 -4.18 -24.65 8.78
C LEU A 128 -5.22 -24.41 9.88
N ARG A 129 -6.48 -24.14 9.49
CA ARG A 129 -7.53 -23.75 10.44
C ARG A 129 -8.13 -24.94 11.19
N GLU A 130 -8.40 -26.04 10.49
CA GLU A 130 -9.15 -27.18 11.02
C GLU A 130 -8.23 -28.24 11.64
N ARG A 131 -7.12 -28.59 10.98
CA ARG A 131 -6.20 -29.62 11.47
C ARG A 131 -5.17 -29.06 12.45
N TYR A 132 -4.53 -27.93 12.11
CA TYR A 132 -3.51 -27.32 12.96
C TYR A 132 -4.08 -26.33 13.98
N GLY A 133 -5.35 -25.94 13.87
CA GLY A 133 -5.99 -24.99 14.79
C GLY A 133 -5.38 -23.59 14.77
N TYR A 134 -4.68 -23.20 13.68
CA TYR A 134 -4.04 -21.90 13.59
C TYR A 134 -5.10 -20.79 13.55
N ARG A 135 -5.05 -19.84 14.49
CA ARG A 135 -6.00 -18.72 14.60
C ARG A 135 -5.41 -17.34 14.29
N GLY A 136 -4.14 -17.29 13.90
CA GLY A 136 -3.45 -16.04 13.56
C GLY A 136 -3.85 -15.48 12.19
N TYR A 137 -3.20 -14.39 11.79
CA TYR A 137 -3.53 -13.62 10.60
C TYR A 137 -3.24 -14.37 9.29
N VAL A 138 -4.21 -14.41 8.38
CA VAL A 138 -4.04 -14.92 7.00
C VAL A 138 -4.51 -13.90 5.97
N HIS A 139 -3.61 -13.56 5.04
CA HIS A 139 -3.93 -12.83 3.81
C HIS A 139 -3.90 -13.78 2.62
N THR A 140 -5.05 -13.97 1.98
CA THR A 140 -5.20 -14.81 0.78
C THR A 140 -5.34 -13.97 -0.48
N LYS A 141 -4.50 -14.23 -1.49
CA LYS A 141 -4.68 -13.72 -2.85
C LYS A 141 -5.68 -14.58 -3.61
N ILE A 142 -6.61 -13.91 -4.29
CA ILE A 142 -7.66 -14.53 -5.08
C ILE A 142 -7.31 -14.47 -6.56
N MET A 143 -7.47 -15.60 -7.23
CA MET A 143 -7.30 -15.71 -8.67
C MET A 143 -8.49 -15.10 -9.43
N PRO A 144 -8.28 -14.58 -10.65
CA PRO A 144 -9.34 -13.93 -11.44
C PRO A 144 -10.44 -14.91 -11.87
N GLY A 145 -11.69 -14.50 -11.76
CA GLY A 145 -12.82 -15.23 -12.34
C GLY A 145 -13.16 -16.57 -11.68
N ILE A 146 -12.78 -16.74 -10.41
CA ILE A 146 -13.22 -17.90 -9.62
C ILE A 146 -14.70 -17.79 -9.24
N SER A 147 -15.33 -18.92 -8.88
CA SER A 147 -16.72 -18.93 -8.47
C SER A 147 -16.97 -18.23 -7.13
N GLY A 148 -18.12 -17.57 -6.99
CA GLY A 148 -18.55 -16.94 -5.75
C GLY A 148 -18.65 -17.87 -4.55
N LYS A 149 -19.00 -19.14 -4.79
CA LYS A 149 -18.99 -20.19 -3.75
C LYS A 149 -17.59 -20.38 -3.20
N LEU A 150 -16.58 -20.44 -4.07
CA LEU A 150 -15.20 -20.60 -3.68
C LEU A 150 -14.68 -19.35 -2.94
N VAL A 151 -15.01 -18.15 -3.41
CA VAL A 151 -14.72 -16.89 -2.69
C VAL A 151 -15.30 -16.89 -1.27
N GLN A 152 -16.58 -17.26 -1.15
CA GLN A 152 -17.29 -17.31 0.13
C GLN A 152 -16.68 -18.36 1.07
N GLU A 153 -16.20 -19.47 0.54
CA GLU A 153 -15.54 -20.48 1.36
C GLU A 153 -14.19 -19.98 1.88
N ILE A 154 -13.38 -19.36 1.02
CA ILE A 154 -12.07 -18.80 1.39
C ILE A 154 -12.19 -17.67 2.40
N SER A 155 -13.24 -16.86 2.32
CA SER A 155 -13.48 -15.77 3.28
C SER A 155 -13.68 -16.26 4.70
N ARG A 156 -14.14 -17.50 4.90
CA ARG A 156 -14.28 -18.12 6.23
C ARG A 156 -12.94 -18.43 6.90
N TYR A 157 -11.89 -18.62 6.10
CA TYR A 157 -10.57 -19.03 6.59
C TYR A 157 -9.53 -17.90 6.54
N SER A 158 -9.86 -16.75 5.95
CA SER A 158 -8.96 -15.62 5.71
C SER A 158 -9.33 -14.41 6.58
N ASP A 159 -8.32 -13.63 7.00
CA ASP A 159 -8.53 -12.36 7.70
C ASP A 159 -8.49 -11.18 6.72
N ARG A 160 -7.72 -11.30 5.63
CA ARG A 160 -7.64 -10.36 4.52
C ARG A 160 -7.72 -11.10 3.20
N ILE A 161 -8.43 -10.51 2.23
CA ILE A 161 -8.48 -11.02 0.85
C ILE A 161 -8.01 -9.93 -0.12
N SER A 162 -7.32 -10.32 -1.19
CA SER A 162 -7.03 -9.39 -2.28
C SER A 162 -7.06 -9.99 -3.68
N VAL A 163 -7.34 -9.15 -4.68
CA VAL A 163 -7.23 -9.44 -6.11
C VAL A 163 -6.33 -8.38 -6.74
N ASN A 164 -5.43 -8.76 -7.63
CA ASN A 164 -4.60 -7.79 -8.36
C ASN A 164 -5.35 -7.29 -9.60
N LEU A 165 -5.65 -5.99 -9.67
CA LEU A 165 -6.15 -5.38 -10.90
C LEU A 165 -5.02 -5.20 -11.94
N GLU A 166 -3.78 -5.04 -11.47
CA GLU A 166 -2.54 -4.87 -12.25
C GLU A 166 -2.48 -3.60 -13.09
N GLY A 167 -3.48 -3.33 -13.93
CA GLY A 167 -3.67 -2.07 -14.64
C GLY A 167 -4.85 -1.26 -14.08
N ILE A 168 -5.08 -0.07 -14.64
CA ILE A 168 -6.19 0.80 -14.23
C ILE A 168 -7.46 0.66 -15.10
N ASN A 169 -7.33 0.04 -16.28
CA ASN A 169 -8.43 -0.38 -17.15
C ASN A 169 -7.88 -1.40 -18.18
N GLN A 170 -8.72 -1.89 -19.10
CA GLN A 170 -8.32 -2.89 -20.09
C GLN A 170 -7.17 -2.44 -21.00
N LYS A 171 -7.09 -1.15 -21.38
CA LYS A 171 -6.02 -0.62 -22.24
C LYS A 171 -4.66 -0.80 -21.57
N TYR A 172 -4.53 -0.33 -20.32
CA TYR A 172 -3.28 -0.45 -19.56
C TYR A 172 -2.99 -1.90 -19.15
N LEU A 173 -4.03 -2.66 -18.77
CA LEU A 173 -3.89 -4.07 -18.44
C LEU A 173 -3.33 -4.86 -19.62
N SER A 174 -3.75 -4.60 -20.85
CA SER A 174 -3.28 -5.33 -22.04
C SER A 174 -1.79 -5.13 -22.33
N ILE A 175 -1.21 -3.99 -21.88
CA ILE A 175 0.24 -3.74 -21.95
C ILE A 175 0.99 -4.63 -20.95
N LEU A 176 0.42 -4.82 -19.76
CA LEU A 176 1.05 -5.53 -18.64
C LEU A 176 0.80 -7.03 -18.65
N ALA A 177 -0.44 -7.43 -18.86
CA ALA A 177 -0.99 -8.76 -18.67
C ALA A 177 -2.04 -9.07 -19.75
N PRO A 178 -1.61 -9.29 -21.00
CA PRO A 178 -2.52 -9.47 -22.14
C PRO A 178 -3.45 -10.68 -22.02
N ASP A 179 -3.08 -11.69 -21.22
CA ASP A 179 -3.91 -12.86 -20.96
C ASP A 179 -5.03 -12.62 -19.91
N LYS A 180 -5.17 -11.38 -19.41
CA LYS A 180 -6.16 -11.01 -18.39
C LYS A 180 -7.19 -10.03 -18.93
N ASN A 181 -8.39 -10.13 -18.35
CA ASN A 181 -9.51 -9.25 -18.64
C ASN A 181 -9.83 -8.40 -17.40
N PHE A 182 -9.87 -7.09 -17.57
CA PHE A 182 -10.06 -6.13 -16.50
C PHE A 182 -11.46 -6.21 -15.89
N ASP A 183 -12.49 -6.46 -16.70
CA ASP A 183 -13.87 -6.60 -16.23
C ASP A 183 -14.03 -7.83 -15.34
N ILE A 184 -13.36 -8.94 -15.69
CA ILE A 184 -13.32 -10.14 -14.84
C ILE A 184 -12.63 -9.83 -13.50
N LEU A 185 -11.48 -9.15 -13.52
CA LEU A 185 -10.76 -8.76 -12.30
C LEU A 185 -11.61 -7.86 -11.40
N LEU A 186 -12.25 -6.86 -11.99
CA LEU A 186 -13.11 -5.91 -11.28
C LEU A 186 -14.39 -6.60 -10.77
N ALA A 187 -14.98 -7.52 -11.53
CA ALA A 187 -16.13 -8.31 -11.09
C ALA A 187 -15.79 -9.20 -9.89
N THR A 188 -14.65 -9.90 -9.91
CA THR A 188 -14.19 -10.68 -8.76
C THR A 188 -13.94 -9.78 -7.54
N LEU A 189 -13.34 -8.60 -7.73
CA LEU A 189 -13.13 -7.65 -6.64
C LEU A 189 -14.44 -7.11 -6.06
N LYS A 190 -15.44 -6.81 -6.90
CA LYS A 190 -16.79 -6.41 -6.51
C LYS A 190 -17.49 -7.50 -5.71
N GLU A 191 -17.39 -8.75 -6.15
CA GLU A 191 -17.98 -9.89 -5.44
C GLU A 191 -17.37 -10.09 -4.04
N ILE A 192 -16.04 -10.02 -3.93
CA ILE A 192 -15.35 -10.08 -2.63
C ILE A 192 -15.79 -8.92 -1.74
N SER A 193 -15.89 -7.70 -2.29
CA SER A 193 -16.33 -6.51 -1.56
C SER A 193 -17.77 -6.67 -1.05
N TYR A 194 -18.68 -7.15 -1.89
CA TYR A 194 -20.07 -7.44 -1.51
C TYR A 194 -20.13 -8.46 -0.35
N LEU A 195 -19.41 -9.58 -0.47
CA LEU A 195 -19.33 -10.59 0.58
C LEU A 195 -18.73 -10.03 1.88
N ASN A 196 -17.78 -9.09 1.78
CA ASN A 196 -17.19 -8.42 2.93
C ASN A 196 -18.16 -7.42 3.60
N THR A 197 -19.13 -6.87 2.88
CA THR A 197 -20.21 -6.08 3.50
C THR A 197 -21.16 -6.97 4.29
N GLU A 198 -21.54 -8.13 3.73
CA GLU A 198 -22.43 -9.10 4.38
C GLU A 198 -21.78 -9.77 5.61
N LYS A 199 -20.51 -10.17 5.47
CA LYS A 199 -19.71 -10.78 6.53
C LYS A 199 -18.29 -10.22 6.52
N PRO A 200 -18.04 -9.15 7.30
CA PRO A 200 -16.75 -8.47 7.32
C PRO A 200 -15.57 -9.39 7.64
N LEU A 201 -14.57 -9.34 6.77
CA LEU A 201 -13.23 -9.86 7.03
C LEU A 201 -12.57 -8.97 8.08
N LYS A 202 -11.84 -9.57 9.03
CA LYS A 202 -11.23 -8.81 10.14
C LYS A 202 -10.29 -7.70 9.68
N ALA A 203 -9.61 -7.89 8.55
CA ALA A 203 -8.67 -6.92 7.99
C ALA A 203 -9.14 -6.36 6.63
N GLY A 204 -10.34 -6.73 6.17
CA GLY A 204 -10.96 -6.20 4.96
C GLY A 204 -10.34 -6.68 3.64
N VAL A 205 -10.62 -5.93 2.58
CA VAL A 205 -10.29 -6.27 1.19
C VAL A 205 -9.27 -5.30 0.62
N THR A 206 -8.29 -5.79 -0.14
CA THR A 206 -7.30 -4.93 -0.82
C THR A 206 -7.15 -5.29 -2.29
N THR A 207 -6.49 -4.41 -3.03
CA THR A 207 -6.08 -4.67 -4.41
C THR A 207 -4.68 -4.12 -4.68
N GLN A 208 -4.13 -4.40 -5.86
CA GLN A 208 -2.81 -3.96 -6.28
C GLN A 208 -2.81 -3.54 -7.75
N ILE A 209 -2.11 -2.45 -8.04
CA ILE A 209 -1.87 -1.89 -9.38
C ILE A 209 -0.35 -1.79 -9.59
N VAL A 210 0.12 -2.10 -10.79
CA VAL A 210 1.52 -1.93 -11.19
C VAL A 210 1.71 -0.50 -11.73
N VAL A 211 2.76 0.18 -11.28
CA VAL A 211 3.02 1.59 -11.60
C VAL A 211 4.36 1.76 -12.30
N GLY A 212 4.34 2.45 -13.43
CA GLY A 212 5.46 2.88 -14.26
C GLY A 212 5.80 1.93 -15.41
N ALA A 213 4.94 0.95 -15.65
CA ALA A 213 5.13 -0.04 -16.71
C ALA A 213 4.27 0.22 -17.96
N SER A 214 3.11 0.85 -17.83
CA SER A 214 2.11 0.92 -18.92
C SER A 214 1.84 2.32 -19.47
N GLY A 215 2.57 3.33 -19.02
CA GLY A 215 2.35 4.73 -19.40
C GLY A 215 1.13 5.35 -18.72
N GLU A 216 0.62 4.72 -17.66
CA GLU A 216 -0.48 5.22 -16.84
C GLU A 216 -0.08 6.51 -16.10
N LYS A 217 -1.06 7.41 -15.93
CA LYS A 217 -0.88 8.68 -15.22
C LYS A 217 -1.30 8.55 -13.75
N ASP A 218 -0.60 9.24 -12.84
CA ASP A 218 -0.96 9.24 -11.43
C ASP A 218 -2.37 9.81 -11.19
N SER A 219 -2.79 10.79 -12.00
CA SER A 219 -4.16 11.32 -11.98
C SER A 219 -5.23 10.26 -12.27
N GLU A 220 -5.00 9.37 -13.24
CA GLU A 220 -5.93 8.27 -13.54
C GLU A 220 -5.88 7.18 -12.46
N ILE A 221 -4.68 6.88 -11.93
CA ILE A 221 -4.52 5.95 -10.80
C ILE A 221 -5.31 6.43 -9.58
N LEU A 222 -5.15 7.70 -9.18
CA LEU A 222 -5.80 8.24 -7.99
C LEU A 222 -7.32 8.34 -8.15
N LYS A 223 -7.81 8.62 -9.36
CA LYS A 223 -9.24 8.57 -9.68
C LYS A 223 -9.80 7.16 -9.48
N LEU A 224 -9.16 6.15 -10.06
CA LEU A 224 -9.57 4.75 -9.85
C LEU A 224 -9.52 4.37 -8.36
N SER A 225 -8.43 4.70 -7.66
CA SER A 225 -8.31 4.40 -6.22
C SER A 225 -9.45 5.03 -5.42
N ARG A 226 -9.80 6.29 -5.71
CA ARG A 226 -10.92 6.98 -5.06
C ARG A 226 -12.24 6.28 -5.30
N GLU A 227 -12.52 5.85 -6.53
CA GLU A 227 -13.72 5.10 -6.90
C GLU A 227 -13.79 3.74 -6.18
N LEU A 228 -12.68 3.01 -6.14
CA LEU A 228 -12.60 1.73 -5.43
C LEU A 228 -12.87 1.89 -3.93
N TYR A 229 -12.35 2.94 -3.29
CA TYR A 229 -12.67 3.23 -1.89
C TYR A 229 -14.12 3.65 -1.69
N LYS A 230 -14.66 4.48 -2.59
CA LYS A 230 -16.04 5.00 -2.49
C LYS A 230 -17.07 3.90 -2.66
N ASN A 231 -16.88 3.07 -3.69
CA ASN A 231 -17.92 2.17 -4.17
C ASN A 231 -17.75 0.75 -3.63
N LEU A 232 -16.50 0.32 -3.33
CA LEU A 232 -16.21 -1.04 -2.88
C LEU A 232 -15.66 -1.09 -1.44
N HIS A 233 -15.56 0.05 -0.75
CA HIS A 233 -15.10 0.15 0.63
C HIS A 233 -13.79 -0.62 0.90
N LEU A 234 -12.87 -0.62 -0.08
CA LEU A 234 -11.60 -1.33 0.07
C LEU A 234 -10.82 -0.75 1.24
N TRP A 235 -10.10 -1.62 1.95
CA TRP A 235 -9.18 -1.20 3.00
C TRP A 235 -8.01 -0.40 2.41
N ARG A 236 -7.46 -0.87 1.28
CA ARG A 236 -6.27 -0.30 0.64
C ARG A 236 -6.10 -0.74 -0.82
N VAL A 237 -5.59 0.18 -1.63
CA VAL A 237 -4.96 -0.06 -2.92
C VAL A 237 -3.44 -0.04 -2.73
N TYR A 238 -2.75 -1.08 -3.17
CA TYR A 238 -1.29 -1.12 -3.20
C TYR A 238 -0.76 -0.69 -4.56
N TYR A 239 0.18 0.24 -4.54
CA TYR A 239 0.93 0.66 -5.72
C TYR A 239 2.22 -0.13 -5.74
N SER A 240 2.36 -1.04 -6.69
CA SER A 240 3.54 -1.86 -6.90
C SER A 240 4.39 -1.22 -7.97
N ARG A 241 5.50 -0.61 -7.56
CA ARG A 241 6.47 -0.04 -8.47
C ARG A 241 6.96 -1.09 -9.46
N PHE A 242 6.98 -0.75 -10.73
CA PHE A 242 7.57 -1.59 -11.77
C PHE A 242 9.10 -1.64 -11.61
N ASP A 243 9.60 -2.87 -11.54
CA ASP A 243 11.01 -3.22 -11.69
C ASP A 243 11.15 -4.18 -12.87
N PRO A 244 12.05 -3.89 -13.83
CA PRO A 244 12.33 -4.81 -14.92
C PRO A 244 12.83 -6.15 -14.39
N VAL A 245 12.28 -7.22 -14.93
CA VAL A 245 12.70 -8.59 -14.63
C VAL A 245 13.44 -9.13 -15.85
N PRO A 246 14.65 -9.71 -15.68
CA PRO A 246 15.36 -10.35 -16.79
C PRO A 246 14.51 -11.44 -17.47
N ASP A 247 14.69 -11.59 -18.77
CA ASP A 247 14.00 -12.55 -19.62
C ASP A 247 12.47 -12.34 -19.66
N THR A 248 12.07 -11.06 -19.65
CA THR A 248 10.69 -10.63 -19.83
C THR A 248 10.57 -9.59 -20.93
N PRO A 249 9.41 -9.46 -21.60
CA PRO A 249 9.23 -8.46 -22.65
C PRO A 249 9.49 -7.01 -22.20
N LEU A 250 9.36 -6.70 -20.90
CA LEU A 250 9.62 -5.36 -20.36
C LEU A 250 11.02 -5.22 -19.72
N GLN A 251 11.94 -6.17 -19.93
CA GLN A 251 13.25 -6.15 -19.28
C GLN A 251 14.10 -4.91 -19.59
N HIS A 252 13.89 -4.26 -20.74
CA HIS A 252 14.65 -3.08 -21.18
C HIS A 252 13.94 -1.75 -20.88
N GLN A 253 12.74 -1.79 -20.30
CA GLN A 253 12.04 -0.59 -19.89
C GLN A 253 12.71 0.01 -18.65
N ALA A 254 12.72 1.33 -18.52
CA ALA A 254 13.23 1.97 -17.31
C ALA A 254 12.39 1.56 -16.08
N PRO A 255 13.02 1.31 -14.92
CA PRO A 255 12.27 1.06 -13.70
C PRO A 255 11.48 2.32 -13.31
N CYS A 256 10.32 2.10 -12.71
CA CYS A 256 9.58 3.19 -12.08
C CYS A 256 10.42 3.77 -10.92
N THR A 257 10.42 5.09 -10.77
CA THR A 257 11.19 5.76 -9.71
C THR A 257 10.61 5.41 -8.34
N HIS A 258 11.47 5.33 -7.32
CA HIS A 258 10.99 5.07 -5.97
C HIS A 258 10.18 6.27 -5.42
N LEU A 259 10.51 7.49 -5.85
CA LEU A 259 9.79 8.68 -5.43
C LEU A 259 8.36 8.67 -5.98
N ARG A 260 8.12 8.26 -7.22
CA ARG A 260 6.76 8.13 -7.77
C ARG A 260 5.90 7.18 -6.93
N GLU A 261 6.41 6.00 -6.56
CA GLU A 261 5.72 5.08 -5.65
C GLU A 261 5.38 5.76 -4.31
N VAL A 262 6.36 6.44 -3.69
CA VAL A 262 6.15 7.16 -2.43
C VAL A 262 5.10 8.26 -2.56
N ARG A 263 5.10 9.03 -3.67
CA ARG A 263 4.12 10.10 -3.92
C ARG A 263 2.71 9.56 -4.06
N LEU A 264 2.53 8.46 -4.79
CA LEU A 264 1.23 7.79 -4.89
C LEU A 264 0.71 7.33 -3.53
N TYR A 265 1.57 6.72 -2.72
CA TYR A 265 1.18 6.31 -1.36
C TYR A 265 0.86 7.49 -0.45
N GLN A 266 1.57 8.62 -0.57
CA GLN A 266 1.23 9.86 0.15
C GLN A 266 -0.12 10.43 -0.29
N ALA A 267 -0.37 10.49 -1.60
CA ALA A 267 -1.65 10.97 -2.14
C ALA A 267 -2.80 10.04 -1.75
N ASP A 268 -2.61 8.72 -1.82
CA ASP A 268 -3.57 7.72 -1.34
C ASP A 268 -3.94 7.89 0.13
N PHE A 269 -2.95 8.19 0.98
CA PHE A 269 -3.19 8.46 2.39
C PHE A 269 -4.04 9.72 2.58
N LEU A 270 -3.79 10.77 1.79
CA LEU A 270 -4.59 11.99 1.81
C LEU A 270 -6.03 11.73 1.35
N LEU A 271 -6.23 10.93 0.30
CA LEU A 271 -7.56 10.48 -0.15
C LEU A 271 -8.32 9.77 0.97
N ARG A 272 -7.72 8.74 1.57
CA ARG A 272 -8.39 7.89 2.56
C ARG A 272 -8.63 8.54 3.91
N LYS A 273 -7.69 9.39 4.35
CA LYS A 273 -7.63 9.82 5.75
C LYS A 273 -7.77 11.33 5.95
N TYR A 274 -7.59 12.14 4.89
CA TYR A 274 -7.60 13.60 4.98
C TYR A 274 -8.74 14.25 4.18
N GLY A 275 -9.59 13.44 3.53
CA GLY A 275 -10.69 13.93 2.72
C GLY A 275 -10.23 14.72 1.51
N PHE A 276 -9.05 14.40 0.97
CA PHE A 276 -8.65 14.91 -0.34
C PHE A 276 -9.46 14.20 -1.42
N GLU A 277 -9.74 14.90 -2.50
CA GLU A 277 -10.30 14.35 -3.74
C GLU A 277 -9.23 14.35 -4.85
N PRO A 278 -9.38 13.56 -5.93
CA PRO A 278 -8.40 13.51 -7.00
C PRO A 278 -8.05 14.87 -7.61
N ASP A 279 -9.03 15.78 -7.68
CA ASP A 279 -8.87 17.12 -8.23
C ASP A 279 -8.14 18.10 -7.26
N ASP A 280 -7.93 17.70 -6.00
CA ASP A 280 -7.07 18.43 -5.06
C ASP A 280 -5.57 18.24 -5.37
N PHE A 281 -5.18 17.25 -6.19
CA PHE A 281 -3.76 17.01 -6.42
C PHE A 281 -3.19 17.86 -7.55
N VAL A 282 -2.00 18.39 -7.32
CA VAL A 282 -1.21 19.06 -8.35
C VAL A 282 -0.49 18.02 -9.19
N PHE A 283 -0.73 18.02 -10.50
CA PHE A 283 -0.06 17.15 -11.47
C PHE A 283 0.82 17.97 -12.41
N ASN A 284 1.90 17.36 -12.91
CA ASN A 284 2.68 17.92 -14.01
C ASN A 284 1.97 17.72 -15.37
N GLU A 285 2.57 18.23 -16.44
CA GLU A 285 2.03 18.14 -17.81
C GLU A 285 1.76 16.70 -18.28
N ASN A 286 2.51 15.73 -17.73
CA ASN A 286 2.34 14.30 -18.02
C ASN A 286 1.22 13.66 -17.17
N GLY A 287 0.56 14.40 -16.30
CA GLY A 287 -0.50 13.93 -15.40
C GLY A 287 0.01 13.13 -14.18
N ASN A 288 1.29 13.29 -13.84
CA ASN A 288 1.94 12.63 -12.70
C ASN A 288 2.17 13.58 -11.53
N LEU A 289 2.23 13.04 -10.31
CA LEU A 289 2.58 13.81 -9.13
C LEU A 289 4.05 14.28 -9.23
N PRO A 290 4.37 15.53 -8.87
CA PRO A 290 5.76 15.97 -8.87
C PRO A 290 6.60 15.20 -7.83
N GLU A 291 7.70 14.60 -8.25
CA GLU A 291 8.53 13.77 -7.36
C GLU A 291 9.26 14.59 -6.29
N GLY A 292 9.58 15.86 -6.57
CA GLY A 292 10.34 16.72 -5.66
C GLY A 292 9.56 17.29 -4.47
N ILE A 293 8.23 17.29 -4.52
CA ILE A 293 7.38 17.95 -3.51
C ILE A 293 6.32 16.99 -2.96
N ASP A 294 6.04 17.04 -1.64
CA ASP A 294 4.99 16.20 -1.09
C ASP A 294 3.60 16.69 -1.52
N PRO A 295 2.63 15.80 -1.81
CA PRO A 295 1.35 16.21 -2.38
C PRO A 295 0.55 17.20 -1.52
N LYS A 296 0.67 17.14 -0.18
CA LYS A 296 -0.03 18.05 0.72
C LYS A 296 0.58 19.46 0.65
N LEU A 297 1.91 19.54 0.59
CA LEU A 297 2.62 20.80 0.40
C LEU A 297 2.36 21.38 -1.00
N ALA A 298 2.35 20.54 -2.04
CA ALA A 298 2.04 20.96 -3.40
C ALA A 298 0.65 21.61 -3.47
N TRP A 299 -0.38 20.97 -2.88
CA TRP A 299 -1.72 21.54 -2.79
C TRP A 299 -1.70 22.87 -2.03
N ALA A 300 -1.02 22.95 -0.88
CA ALA A 300 -0.98 24.14 -0.06
C ALA A 300 -0.32 25.34 -0.76
N MET A 301 0.69 25.09 -1.60
CA MET A 301 1.33 26.14 -2.41
C MET A 301 0.41 26.70 -3.50
N MET A 302 -0.50 25.87 -4.02
CA MET A 302 -1.47 26.28 -5.03
C MET A 302 -2.74 26.92 -4.46
N HIS A 303 -2.93 26.86 -3.14
CA HIS A 303 -4.10 27.41 -2.44
C HIS A 303 -3.69 28.43 -1.36
N PRO A 304 -2.99 29.52 -1.73
CA PRO A 304 -2.56 30.54 -0.77
C PRO A 304 -3.72 31.21 -0.03
N GLU A 305 -4.89 31.29 -0.66
CA GLU A 305 -6.14 31.82 -0.10
C GLU A 305 -6.69 31.00 1.08
N PHE A 306 -6.27 29.74 1.20
CA PHE A 306 -6.64 28.89 2.33
C PHE A 306 -5.89 29.26 3.62
N PHE A 307 -4.80 30.02 3.50
CA PHE A 307 -3.86 30.28 4.60
C PHE A 307 -3.78 31.78 4.95
N PRO A 308 -3.44 32.11 6.21
CA PRO A 308 -3.09 31.19 7.29
C PRO A 308 -4.30 30.58 8.01
N VAL A 309 -4.09 29.41 8.63
CA VAL A 309 -5.10 28.73 9.46
C VAL A 309 -4.85 29.03 10.95
N GLU A 310 -5.84 29.61 11.62
CA GLU A 310 -5.76 29.86 13.08
C GLU A 310 -5.93 28.56 13.88
N ILE A 311 -4.87 28.09 14.52
CA ILE A 311 -4.83 26.80 15.23
C ILE A 311 -5.82 26.73 16.38
N ASN A 312 -6.06 27.83 17.09
CA ASN A 312 -6.92 27.82 18.27
C ASN A 312 -8.42 27.75 17.93
N THR A 313 -8.82 27.98 16.68
CA THR A 313 -10.24 28.05 16.29
C THR A 313 -10.60 27.20 15.07
N ALA A 314 -9.67 26.94 14.16
CA ALA A 314 -9.97 26.26 12.89
C ALA A 314 -10.54 24.85 13.09
N PRO A 315 -11.57 24.43 12.35
CA PRO A 315 -12.11 23.07 12.47
C PRO A 315 -11.06 22.00 12.10
N PHE A 316 -11.27 20.77 12.56
CA PHE A 316 -10.35 19.65 12.40
C PHE A 316 -9.94 19.43 10.93
N GLU A 317 -10.91 19.53 10.02
CA GLU A 317 -10.75 19.33 8.58
C GLU A 317 -9.81 20.40 7.98
N LYS A 318 -9.89 21.65 8.46
CA LYS A 318 -8.95 22.70 8.04
C LYS A 318 -7.54 22.44 8.56
N LEU A 319 -7.39 21.95 9.79
CA LEU A 319 -6.08 21.57 10.34
C LEU A 319 -5.43 20.46 9.52
N LEU A 320 -6.23 19.52 9.01
CA LEU A 320 -5.73 18.45 8.12
C LEU A 320 -5.21 18.97 6.78
N ARG A 321 -5.51 20.20 6.36
CA ARG A 321 -4.96 20.79 5.13
C ARG A 321 -3.61 21.49 5.36
N VAL A 322 -3.26 21.82 6.60
CA VAL A 322 -2.01 22.53 6.96
C VAL A 322 -0.76 21.64 6.83
N PRO A 323 0.25 21.99 6.00
CA PRO A 323 1.52 21.25 5.94
C PRO A 323 2.18 21.11 7.31
N GLY A 324 2.66 19.90 7.63
CA GLY A 324 3.29 19.62 8.93
C GLY A 324 2.33 19.30 10.09
N VAL A 325 1.02 19.47 9.90
CA VAL A 325 -0.03 18.96 10.81
C VAL A 325 -0.54 17.62 10.27
N GLY A 326 -0.54 16.59 11.12
CA GLY A 326 -1.09 15.27 10.81
C GLY A 326 -2.39 15.02 11.55
N ARG A 327 -3.07 13.88 11.33
CA ARG A 327 -4.31 13.56 12.06
C ARG A 327 -4.13 13.54 13.57
N ILE A 328 -3.10 12.87 14.07
CA ILE A 328 -2.81 12.79 15.52
C ILE A 328 -2.62 14.19 16.11
N SER A 329 -1.78 15.02 15.48
CA SER A 329 -1.51 16.35 15.98
C SER A 329 -2.71 17.28 15.80
N ALA A 330 -3.51 17.13 14.75
CA ALA A 330 -4.79 17.83 14.60
C ALA A 330 -5.79 17.44 15.69
N THR A 331 -5.90 16.15 16.03
CA THR A 331 -6.75 15.65 17.12
C THR A 331 -6.31 16.26 18.45
N ARG A 332 -5.01 16.17 18.77
CA ARG A 332 -4.43 16.77 19.98
C ARG A 332 -4.65 18.28 20.05
N ILE A 333 -4.52 18.99 18.91
CA ILE A 333 -4.83 20.43 18.83
C ILE A 333 -6.28 20.68 19.24
N VAL A 334 -7.23 19.95 18.64
CA VAL A 334 -8.66 20.14 18.90
C VAL A 334 -9.03 19.81 20.34
N GLU A 335 -8.42 18.78 20.93
CA GLU A 335 -8.64 18.39 22.32
C GLU A 335 -8.08 19.41 23.30
N ILE A 336 -6.80 19.79 23.16
CA ILE A 336 -6.10 20.67 24.10
C ILE A 336 -6.70 22.08 24.07
N ARG A 337 -7.06 22.60 22.89
CA ARG A 337 -7.59 23.96 22.75
C ARG A 337 -8.97 24.18 23.38
N ARG A 338 -9.66 23.09 23.79
CA ARG A 338 -10.88 23.18 24.62
C ARG A 338 -10.59 23.61 26.05
N GLN A 339 -9.36 23.37 26.52
CA GLN A 339 -8.93 23.66 27.89
C GLN A 339 -8.01 24.88 27.94
N THR A 340 -7.08 25.01 27.00
CA THR A 340 -6.08 26.09 26.98
C THR A 340 -5.67 26.47 25.57
N LYS A 341 -5.35 27.75 25.34
CA LYS A 341 -4.90 28.22 24.02
C LYS A 341 -3.42 27.93 23.81
N PHE A 342 -3.06 27.59 22.58
CA PHE A 342 -1.68 27.56 22.13
C PHE A 342 -1.17 29.01 21.95
N LEU A 343 -0.01 29.30 22.54
CA LEU A 343 0.60 30.63 22.59
C LEU A 343 1.88 30.71 21.76
N ASP A 344 2.56 29.58 21.55
CA ASP A 344 3.82 29.51 20.82
C ASP A 344 3.97 28.21 20.03
N MET A 345 4.98 28.19 19.15
CA MET A 345 5.28 27.05 18.27
C MET A 345 5.88 25.86 19.03
N GLU A 346 6.58 26.08 20.15
CA GLU A 346 7.18 24.98 20.91
C GLU A 346 6.11 24.10 21.56
N GLN A 347 4.99 24.68 21.98
CA GLN A 347 3.81 23.92 22.43
C GLN A 347 3.27 23.00 21.33
N LEU A 348 3.18 23.48 20.09
CA LEU A 348 2.74 22.67 18.95
C LEU A 348 3.75 21.56 18.62
N LYS A 349 5.04 21.86 18.70
CA LYS A 349 6.10 20.87 18.47
C LYS A 349 6.03 19.72 19.46
N LYS A 350 5.80 20.01 20.75
CA LYS A 350 5.66 19.00 21.83
C LYS A 350 4.52 18.00 21.58
N ILE A 351 3.45 18.43 20.90
CA ILE A 351 2.32 17.56 20.58
C ILE A 351 2.43 16.86 19.21
N GLY A 352 3.56 17.06 18.51
CA GLY A 352 3.90 16.36 17.27
C GLY A 352 3.63 17.14 15.98
N VAL A 353 3.37 18.46 16.04
CA VAL A 353 3.33 19.30 14.84
C VAL A 353 4.75 19.52 14.32
N ARG A 354 4.95 19.37 13.01
CA ARG A 354 6.22 19.72 12.36
C ARG A 354 6.26 21.22 12.08
N THR A 355 6.59 21.98 13.11
CA THR A 355 6.59 23.44 13.12
C THR A 355 7.42 24.05 11.99
N GLY A 356 8.55 23.44 11.61
CA GLY A 356 9.36 23.89 10.47
C GLY A 356 8.59 23.96 9.15
N LYS A 357 7.66 23.02 8.92
CA LYS A 357 6.75 23.01 7.77
C LYS A 357 5.50 23.85 7.99
N ALA A 358 4.94 23.84 9.21
CA ALA A 358 3.66 24.48 9.50
C ALA A 358 3.72 26.00 9.64
N ARG A 359 4.87 26.56 10.07
CA ARG A 359 5.01 27.98 10.44
C ARG A 359 4.59 28.98 9.36
N GLY A 360 4.72 28.61 8.08
CA GLY A 360 4.31 29.45 6.95
C GLY A 360 2.81 29.42 6.63
N TYR A 361 2.04 28.59 7.34
CA TYR A 361 0.65 28.28 7.01
C TYR A 361 -0.33 28.50 8.18
N ILE A 362 0.15 28.94 9.34
CA ILE A 362 -0.67 29.00 10.56
C ILE A 362 -0.53 30.32 11.31
N THR A 363 -1.54 30.63 12.12
CA THR A 363 -1.49 31.65 13.17
C THR A 363 -1.78 31.05 14.54
N LEU A 364 -1.27 31.73 15.57
CA LEU A 364 -1.65 31.51 16.97
C LEU A 364 -2.16 32.83 17.55
N ASN A 365 -3.45 32.91 17.83
CA ASN A 365 -4.12 34.14 18.29
C ASN A 365 -3.83 35.33 17.37
N GLY A 366 -3.89 35.12 16.04
CA GLY A 366 -3.63 36.15 15.03
C GLY A 366 -2.14 36.44 14.77
N ARG A 367 -1.21 35.89 15.55
CA ARG A 367 0.23 36.02 15.27
C ARG A 367 0.65 35.03 14.18
N PHE A 368 1.22 35.54 13.10
CA PHE A 368 1.81 34.74 12.02
C PHE A 368 3.30 34.45 12.27
N TYR A 369 3.77 33.25 11.89
CA TYR A 369 5.13 32.77 12.16
C TYR A 369 5.95 32.46 10.89
N GLY A 370 5.47 32.86 9.71
CA GLY A 370 6.21 32.71 8.45
C GLY A 370 7.35 33.74 8.32
N THR A 371 8.36 33.41 7.52
CA THR A 371 9.46 34.34 7.19
C THR A 371 9.08 35.20 5.98
N GLY A 372 8.86 36.50 6.20
CA GLY A 372 8.56 37.49 5.15
C GLY A 372 7.38 38.41 5.52
N THR A 373 7.53 39.70 5.24
CA THR A 373 6.51 40.72 5.48
C THR A 373 5.34 40.59 4.49
N GLY A 374 4.18 40.16 4.98
CA GLY A 374 2.88 40.55 4.42
C GLY A 374 2.55 40.10 3.00
N ARG A 375 2.66 38.80 2.67
CA ARG A 375 1.84 38.09 1.67
C ARG A 375 2.01 36.56 1.85
N PRO A 376 0.92 35.76 1.94
CA PRO A 376 1.04 34.31 2.02
C PRO A 376 1.64 33.77 0.72
N VAL A 377 2.63 32.89 0.84
CA VAL A 377 3.08 31.93 -0.19
C VAL A 377 3.98 32.42 -1.34
N ALA A 378 4.02 33.70 -1.73
CA ALA A 378 4.87 34.13 -2.86
C ALA A 378 6.39 33.87 -2.64
N ASN A 379 6.88 33.94 -1.40
CA ASN A 379 8.30 33.76 -1.08
C ASN A 379 8.69 32.31 -0.71
N LEU A 380 7.74 31.36 -0.69
CA LEU A 380 8.06 29.96 -0.39
C LEU A 380 8.76 29.23 -1.55
N ILE A 381 8.64 29.75 -2.77
CA ILE A 381 9.33 29.20 -3.95
C ILE A 381 10.86 29.32 -3.81
N GLN A 382 11.35 30.33 -3.08
CA GLN A 382 12.78 30.62 -2.98
C GLN A 382 13.47 29.96 -1.76
N ALA A 383 12.70 29.51 -0.76
CA ALA A 383 13.23 28.91 0.47
C ALA A 383 13.38 27.38 0.42
N CYS A 384 12.78 26.70 -0.57
CA CYS A 384 12.92 25.26 -0.76
C CYS A 384 14.05 24.95 -1.76
N ARG A 385 15.31 25.18 -1.35
CA ARG A 385 16.45 24.61 -2.08
C ARG A 385 16.41 23.07 -1.99
N PRO A 386 16.82 22.32 -3.04
CA PRO A 386 16.81 20.85 -3.05
C PRO A 386 17.84 20.19 -2.10
N GLU A 387 18.55 20.96 -1.27
CA GLU A 387 19.72 20.49 -0.52
C GLU A 387 19.41 19.92 0.85
N GLU A 388 18.17 20.05 1.35
CA GLU A 388 17.78 19.32 2.56
C GLU A 388 17.50 17.87 2.20
N LYS A 389 18.43 16.98 2.60
CA LYS A 389 18.20 15.52 2.73
C LYS A 389 16.74 15.31 3.10
N ILE A 390 15.94 14.76 2.17
CA ILE A 390 14.49 14.54 2.32
C ILE A 390 14.25 14.05 3.75
N PRO A 391 13.77 14.92 4.66
CA PRO A 391 13.73 14.55 6.07
C PRO A 391 12.73 13.41 6.15
N PHE A 392 13.24 12.23 6.56
CA PHE A 392 12.46 11.03 6.72
C PHE A 392 11.16 11.39 7.43
N GLN A 393 10.05 11.31 6.71
CA GLN A 393 8.75 11.28 7.34
C GLN A 393 8.69 9.89 8.00
N PRO A 394 8.62 9.78 9.34
CA PRO A 394 7.89 8.67 9.93
C PRO A 394 6.48 8.78 9.33
N PHE A 395 6.23 7.94 8.33
CA PHE A 395 4.99 7.90 7.62
C PHE A 395 3.99 7.10 8.45
N LEU A 396 2.87 7.75 8.76
CA LEU A 396 1.69 7.21 9.41
C LEU A 396 1.07 6.11 8.53
N TRP A 397 1.53 4.86 8.62
CA TRP A 397 0.99 3.80 7.76
C TRP A 397 -0.23 3.10 8.31
N GLU A 398 -0.37 3.04 9.62
CA GLU A 398 -1.60 2.71 10.33
C GLU A 398 -1.58 3.57 11.59
N GLU A 399 -2.75 4.01 12.05
CA GLU A 399 -2.87 4.95 13.16
C GLU A 399 -1.97 4.57 14.35
N ILE A 400 -0.94 5.38 14.56
CA ILE A 400 -0.33 5.66 15.87
C ILE A 400 -0.47 7.17 16.03
#